data_AF-A0A9N9K8V8-F1
#
_entry.id   AF-A0A9N9K8V8-F1
#
_cell.length_a   1.000
_cell.length_b   1.000
_cell.length_c   1.000
_cell.angle_alpha   90.00
_cell.angle_beta   90.00
_cell.angle_gamma   90.00
#
_symmetry.space_group_name_H-M   'P 1'
#
loop_
_entity.id
_entity.type
_entity.pdbx_description
1 polymer ?
#
loop_
_entity_poly.entity_id
_entity_poly.type
_entity_poly.pdbx_seq_one_letter_code
_entity_poly.pdbx_strand_id
1 'polypeptide(L)'
;MLSVANSLPHQLVKKIKWQTCLNGKVPFPSLDIKTSANDIAQGQKETFTVSASLPDDITETDLLELSFLDFNSGESYNFSPPVCGKNNLPQCPIKANIKFSVKQMIKVPTFPPINTFELDIIIGKLSDNIIKG
;
A
#
# COMPACT_ATOMS: atom_id res chain seq x y z
N MET A 1 -41.31 -35.30 -0.15
CA MET A 1 -40.98 -33.88 0.11
C MET A 1 -39.83 -33.52 -0.83
N LEU A 2 -39.96 -32.45 -1.62
CA LEU A 2 -38.85 -31.93 -2.43
C LEU A 2 -38.08 -30.91 -1.59
N SER A 3 -36.76 -31.05 -1.52
CA SER A 3 -35.86 -30.06 -0.94
C SER A 3 -34.95 -29.53 -2.03
N VAL A 4 -34.93 -28.21 -2.19
CA VAL A 4 -34.03 -27.50 -3.11
C VAL A 4 -33.17 -26.56 -2.27
N ALA A 5 -31.86 -26.64 -2.43
CA ALA A 5 -30.90 -25.80 -1.73
C ALA A 5 -30.00 -25.11 -2.75
N ASN A 6 -29.86 -23.80 -2.63
CA ASN A 6 -28.87 -23.03 -3.38
C ASN A 6 -27.72 -22.70 -2.43
N SER A 7 -26.49 -22.92 -2.86
CA SER A 7 -25.29 -22.44 -2.17
C SER A 7 -24.54 -21.49 -3.09
N LEU A 8 -24.14 -20.34 -2.56
CA LEU A 8 -23.04 -19.60 -3.15
C LEU A 8 -21.76 -20.27 -2.65
N PRO A 9 -20.77 -20.61 -3.48
CA PRO A 9 -19.46 -20.88 -2.95
C PRO A 9 -19.07 -19.62 -2.17
N HIS A 10 -18.76 -19.76 -0.89
CA HIS A 10 -18.06 -18.70 -0.16
C HIS A 10 -16.82 -18.39 -0.98
N GLN A 11 -16.86 -17.34 -1.81
CA GLN A 11 -15.64 -16.77 -2.33
C GLN A 11 -14.87 -16.35 -1.08
N LEU A 12 -13.78 -17.05 -0.83
CA LEU A 12 -12.78 -16.66 0.16
C LEU A 12 -12.22 -15.32 -0.31
N VAL A 13 -12.98 -14.23 -0.09
CA VAL A 13 -12.48 -12.86 -0.23
C VAL A 13 -11.45 -12.74 0.88
N LYS A 14 -10.19 -12.97 0.53
CA LYS A 14 -9.07 -12.83 1.44
C LYS A 14 -9.02 -11.35 1.80
N LYS A 15 -9.64 -11.00 2.94
CA LYS A 15 -9.64 -9.62 3.45
C LYS A 15 -8.19 -9.17 3.54
N ILE A 16 -7.87 -8.05 2.89
CA ILE A 16 -6.57 -7.40 3.01
C ILE A 16 -6.35 -7.11 4.49
N LYS A 17 -5.23 -7.60 5.04
CA LYS A 17 -4.80 -7.32 6.41
C LYS A 17 -3.48 -6.58 6.33
N TRP A 18 -3.48 -5.34 6.82
CA TRP A 18 -2.29 -4.53 6.94
C TRP A 18 -1.60 -4.83 8.27
N GLN A 19 -0.28 -4.88 8.24
CA GLN A 19 0.56 -4.96 9.43
C GLN A 19 1.59 -3.84 9.37
N THR A 20 1.98 -3.33 10.54
CA THR A 20 3.02 -2.30 10.62
C THR A 20 4.37 -2.93 10.30
N CYS A 21 5.12 -2.33 9.38
CA CYS A 21 6.50 -2.71 9.10
C CYS A 21 7.40 -2.46 10.32
N LEU A 22 8.48 -3.23 10.46
CA LEU A 22 9.46 -3.07 11.54
C LEU A 22 10.81 -2.61 10.97
N ASN A 23 11.44 -1.64 11.63
CA ASN A 23 12.86 -1.34 11.48
C ASN A 23 13.63 -2.06 12.59
N GLY A 24 14.12 -3.26 12.29
CA GLY A 24 14.65 -4.18 13.31
C GLY A 24 13.57 -4.57 14.32
N LYS A 25 13.62 -4.03 15.54
CA LYS A 25 12.62 -4.25 16.60
C LYS A 25 11.69 -3.07 16.84
N VAL A 26 11.89 -1.95 16.14
CA VAL A 26 11.13 -0.72 16.33
C VAL A 26 10.06 -0.64 15.25
N PRO A 27 8.77 -0.50 15.59
CA PRO A 27 7.71 -0.34 14.60
C PRO A 27 7.82 1.03 13.92
N PHE A 28 7.61 1.06 12.60
CA PHE A 28 7.38 2.33 11.90
C PHE A 28 6.07 2.99 12.39
N PRO A 29 5.91 4.31 12.24
CA PRO A 29 4.62 4.95 12.41
C PRO A 29 3.54 4.28 11.54
N SER A 30 2.39 3.97 12.13
CA SER A 30 1.32 3.27 11.41
C SER A 30 0.66 4.15 10.36
N LEU A 31 0.41 3.57 9.19
CA LEU A 31 -0.40 4.16 8.13
C LEU A 31 -1.82 3.56 8.16
N ASP A 32 -2.84 4.38 7.98
CA ASP A 32 -4.21 3.95 7.69
C ASP A 32 -4.38 3.82 6.18
N ILE A 33 -4.56 2.58 5.71
CA ILE A 33 -4.62 2.26 4.28
C ILE A 33 -6.00 1.73 3.92
N LYS A 34 -6.61 2.36 2.93
CA LYS A 34 -7.88 1.93 2.33
C LYS A 34 -7.70 1.71 0.84
N THR A 35 -8.18 0.56 0.36
CA THR A 35 -8.24 0.22 -1.06
C THR A 35 -9.66 0.45 -1.59
N SER A 36 -9.78 0.68 -2.89
CA SER A 36 -11.07 0.80 -3.58
C SER A 36 -11.81 -0.54 -3.67
N ALA A 37 -11.09 -1.65 -3.73
CA ALA A 37 -11.64 -2.99 -3.67
C ALA A 37 -11.27 -3.71 -2.35
N ASN A 38 -12.01 -4.77 -2.02
CA ASN A 38 -11.73 -5.59 -0.83
C ASN A 38 -10.58 -6.58 -1.05
N ASP A 39 -10.14 -6.73 -2.30
CA ASP A 39 -9.01 -7.51 -2.78
C ASP A 39 -8.17 -6.68 -3.76
N ILE A 40 -6.88 -7.01 -3.91
CA ILE A 40 -5.98 -6.34 -4.85
C ILE A 40 -5.72 -7.30 -6.01
N ALA A 41 -6.36 -7.04 -7.15
CA ALA A 41 -6.25 -7.89 -8.33
C ALA A 41 -5.11 -7.45 -9.25
N GLN A 42 -4.27 -8.41 -9.65
CA GLN A 42 -3.17 -8.16 -10.58
C GLN A 42 -3.65 -7.67 -11.94
N GLY A 43 -2.87 -6.79 -12.57
CA GLY A 43 -3.16 -6.19 -13.88
C GLY A 43 -4.29 -5.14 -13.86
N GLN A 44 -5.03 -5.02 -12.76
CA GLN A 44 -6.12 -4.04 -12.60
C GLN A 44 -5.61 -2.74 -11.99
N LYS A 45 -6.39 -1.67 -12.17
CA LYS A 45 -6.15 -0.40 -11.47
C LYS A 45 -6.74 -0.50 -10.07
N GLU A 46 -5.93 -0.18 -9.08
CA GLU A 46 -6.33 -0.09 -7.68
C GLU A 46 -6.09 1.33 -7.16
N THR A 47 -7.01 1.83 -6.32
CA THR A 47 -6.85 3.13 -5.66
C THR A 47 -6.50 2.92 -4.19
N PHE A 48 -5.29 3.34 -3.82
CA PHE A 48 -4.81 3.37 -2.44
C PHE A 48 -5.07 4.74 -1.85
N THR A 49 -5.85 4.81 -0.78
CA THR A 49 -5.98 5.98 0.08
C THR A 49 -5.13 5.74 1.32
N VAL A 50 -4.04 6.50 1.46
CA VAL A 50 -3.10 6.39 2.58
C VAL A 50 -3.26 7.63 3.44
N SER A 51 -3.51 7.43 4.73
CA SER A 51 -3.68 8.51 5.70
C SER A 51 -2.80 8.27 6.91
N ALA A 52 -2.19 9.31 7.45
CA ALA A 52 -1.34 9.20 8.62
C ALA A 52 -1.24 10.52 9.37
N SER A 53 -0.67 10.44 10.57
CA SER A 53 -0.09 11.57 11.30
C SER A 53 1.32 11.13 11.68
N LEU A 54 2.34 11.77 11.09
CA LEU A 54 3.74 11.36 11.24
C LEU A 54 4.48 12.31 12.19
N PRO A 55 5.49 11.82 12.93
CA PRO A 55 6.22 12.64 13.90
C PRO A 55 7.11 13.73 13.28
N ASP A 56 7.42 13.61 11.99
CA ASP A 56 8.28 14.51 11.23
C ASP A 56 7.51 15.25 10.13
N ASP A 57 8.02 16.40 9.69
CA ASP A 57 7.49 17.16 8.55
C ASP A 57 7.66 16.35 7.25
N ILE A 58 6.62 16.30 6.41
CA ILE A 58 6.68 15.74 5.04
C ILE A 58 6.89 16.89 4.06
N THR A 59 7.88 16.73 3.19
CA THR A 59 8.34 17.71 2.21
C THR A 59 8.09 17.23 0.78
N GLU A 60 8.35 18.09 -0.21
CA GLU A 60 8.25 17.73 -1.63
C GLU A 60 9.21 16.62 -2.07
N THR A 61 10.22 16.32 -1.26
CA THR A 61 11.19 15.25 -1.52
C THR A 61 10.76 13.89 -1.00
N ASP A 62 9.72 13.83 -0.17
CA ASP A 62 9.21 12.61 0.42
C ASP A 62 8.22 11.92 -0.53
N LEU A 63 8.39 10.61 -0.70
CA LEU A 63 7.61 9.79 -1.62
C LEU A 63 6.79 8.77 -0.84
N LEU A 64 5.66 8.39 -1.41
CA LEU A 64 4.92 7.19 -1.03
C LEU A 64 5.47 6.06 -1.86
N GLU A 65 6.23 5.16 -1.26
CA GLU A 65 6.72 3.95 -1.91
C GLU A 65 5.69 2.84 -1.78
N LEU A 66 5.30 2.24 -2.90
CA LEU A 66 4.51 1.02 -2.98
C LEU A 66 5.34 -0.04 -3.67
N SER A 67 5.76 -1.05 -2.92
CA SER A 67 6.62 -2.14 -3.39
C SER A 67 5.82 -3.43 -3.49
N PHE A 68 5.65 -3.92 -4.70
CA PHE A 68 5.04 -5.23 -4.95
C PHE A 68 6.16 -6.27 -5.10
N LEU A 69 6.28 -7.17 -4.12
CA LEU A 69 7.29 -8.23 -4.10
C LEU A 69 6.68 -9.55 -4.58
N ASP A 70 7.25 -10.12 -5.64
CA ASP A 70 6.94 -11.48 -6.05
C ASP A 70 7.69 -12.48 -5.17
N PHE A 71 6.94 -13.30 -4.42
CA PHE A 71 7.52 -14.34 -3.56
C PHE A 71 8.29 -15.41 -4.33
N ASN A 72 8.01 -15.60 -5.62
CA ASN A 72 8.63 -16.68 -6.40
C ASN A 72 9.97 -16.25 -6.99
N SER A 73 9.99 -15.11 -7.68
CA SER A 73 11.19 -14.60 -8.33
C SER A 73 12.07 -13.75 -7.42
N GLY A 74 11.49 -13.22 -6.32
CA GLY A 74 12.14 -12.19 -5.50
C GLY A 74 12.21 -10.82 -6.18
N GLU A 75 11.61 -10.66 -7.36
CA GLU A 75 11.54 -9.37 -8.06
C GLU A 75 10.60 -8.41 -7.33
N SER A 76 11.00 -7.14 -7.30
CA SER A 76 10.19 -6.05 -6.74
C SER A 76 9.80 -5.04 -7.82
N TYR A 77 8.52 -4.68 -7.85
CA TYR A 77 8.00 -3.61 -8.69
C TYR A 77 7.61 -2.43 -7.81
N ASN A 78 8.32 -1.32 -7.94
CA ASN A 78 8.17 -0.16 -7.06
C ASN A 78 7.48 1.01 -7.79
N PHE A 79 6.53 1.63 -7.09
CA PHE A 79 5.93 2.90 -7.48
C PHE A 79 6.23 3.92 -6.39
N SER A 80 6.78 5.08 -6.77
CA SER A 80 7.16 6.12 -5.79
C SER A 80 6.53 7.48 -6.13
N PRO A 81 5.19 7.61 -6.15
CA PRO A 81 4.54 8.90 -6.31
C PRO A 81 4.85 9.84 -5.14
N PRO A 82 4.79 11.17 -5.35
CA PRO A 82 4.95 12.14 -4.28
C PRO A 82 3.77 12.10 -3.30
N VAL A 83 4.03 12.46 -2.05
CA VAL A 83 3.02 12.54 -0.99
C VAL A 83 2.29 13.89 -0.99
N CYS A 84 3.00 14.98 -1.30
CA CYS A 84 2.48 16.35 -1.31
C CYS A 84 3.06 17.16 -2.49
N GLY A 85 2.57 18.40 -2.69
CA GLY A 85 3.21 19.39 -3.57
C GLY A 85 2.86 19.30 -5.06
N LYS A 86 2.12 18.28 -5.50
CA LYS A 86 1.54 18.21 -6.86
C LYS A 86 0.04 18.47 -6.85
N ASN A 87 -0.51 18.75 -8.03
CA ASN A 87 -1.95 18.93 -8.23
C ASN A 87 -2.74 17.74 -7.63
N ASN A 88 -3.79 18.06 -6.87
CA ASN A 88 -4.63 17.10 -6.14
C ASN A 88 -3.95 16.36 -4.98
N LEU A 89 -2.76 16.82 -4.55
CA LEU A 89 -2.12 16.40 -3.31
C LEU A 89 -2.17 17.52 -2.27
N PRO A 90 -1.99 17.21 -0.97
CA PRO A 90 -1.79 18.24 0.05
C PRO A 90 -0.66 19.19 -0.31
N GLN A 91 -0.73 20.44 0.15
CA GLN A 91 0.39 21.38 0.02
C GLN A 91 1.54 20.94 0.93
N CYS A 92 2.77 21.03 0.43
CA CYS A 92 3.96 20.85 1.25
C CYS A 92 4.37 22.18 1.91
N PRO A 93 5.07 22.14 3.07
CA PRO A 93 5.28 20.95 3.88
C PRO A 93 4.00 20.56 4.64
N ILE A 94 3.74 19.25 4.77
CA ILE A 94 2.77 18.75 5.74
C ILE A 94 3.50 18.73 7.08
N LYS A 95 3.01 19.50 8.05
CA LYS A 95 3.66 19.63 9.36
C LYS A 95 3.55 18.35 10.18
N ALA A 96 4.57 18.10 11.00
CA ALA A 96 4.62 17.04 11.98
C ALA A 96 3.33 17.00 12.83
N ASN A 97 2.86 15.78 13.12
CA ASN A 97 1.67 15.47 13.89
C ASN A 97 0.35 16.03 13.31
N ILE A 98 0.35 16.54 12.07
CA ILE A 98 -0.86 16.90 11.35
C ILE A 98 -1.34 15.72 10.52
N LYS A 99 -2.62 15.39 10.68
CA LYS A 99 -3.25 14.34 9.88
C LYS A 99 -3.34 14.76 8.42
N PHE A 100 -2.91 13.89 7.52
CA PHE A 100 -3.07 14.06 6.07
C PHE A 100 -3.66 12.80 5.44
N SER A 101 -4.07 12.93 4.17
CA SER A 101 -4.54 11.83 3.34
C SER A 101 -4.11 12.06 1.90
N VAL A 102 -3.60 11.01 1.26
CA VAL A 102 -3.20 10.99 -0.14
C VAL A 102 -3.88 9.83 -0.85
N LYS A 103 -4.26 10.05 -2.11
CA LYS A 103 -4.84 9.01 -2.97
C LYS A 103 -3.92 8.75 -4.15
N GLN A 104 -3.59 7.49 -4.39
CA GLN A 104 -2.80 7.05 -5.52
C GLN A 104 -3.50 5.93 -6.28
N MET A 105 -3.65 6.11 -7.59
CA MET A 105 -4.19 5.09 -8.48
C MET A 105 -3.03 4.41 -9.20
N ILE A 106 -2.88 3.11 -9.00
CA ILE A 106 -1.76 2.32 -9.52
C ILE A 106 -2.30 1.12 -10.29
N LYS A 107 -1.67 0.78 -11.41
CA LYS A 107 -1.92 -0.48 -12.08
C LYS A 107 -1.08 -1.56 -11.38
N VAL A 108 -1.76 -2.50 -10.74
CA VAL A 108 -1.10 -3.60 -10.01
C VAL A 108 -0.31 -4.45 -11.02
N PRO A 109 0.97 -4.75 -10.76
CA PRO A 109 1.79 -5.59 -11.64
C PRO A 109 1.22 -7.01 -11.75
N THR A 110 1.63 -7.71 -12.81
CA THR A 110 1.23 -9.10 -13.06
C THR A 110 2.43 -10.01 -12.83
N PHE A 111 2.24 -11.06 -12.03
CA PHE A 111 3.25 -12.00 -11.55
C PHE A 111 2.90 -13.43 -11.98
N PRO A 112 3.53 -13.96 -13.05
CA PRO A 112 3.42 -15.37 -13.42
C PRO A 112 4.42 -16.24 -12.63
N PRO A 113 4.13 -17.54 -12.37
CA PRO A 113 2.89 -18.28 -12.62
C PRO A 113 1.91 -18.30 -11.42
N ILE A 114 2.33 -17.84 -10.24
CA ILE A 114 1.51 -17.82 -9.02
C ILE A 114 1.15 -16.37 -8.71
N ASN A 115 -0.16 -16.09 -8.63
CA ASN A 115 -0.70 -14.74 -8.46
C ASN A 115 -0.58 -14.19 -7.01
N THR A 116 0.49 -14.50 -6.29
CA THR A 116 0.70 -14.05 -4.90
C THR A 116 1.87 -13.10 -4.81
N PHE A 117 1.64 -11.94 -4.23
CA PHE A 117 2.67 -10.93 -3.95
C PHE A 117 2.50 -10.41 -2.51
N GLU A 118 3.57 -9.81 -2.01
CA GLU A 118 3.54 -8.93 -0.85
C GLU A 118 3.51 -7.48 -1.32
N LEU A 119 2.83 -6.62 -0.56
CA LEU A 119 2.74 -5.20 -0.83
C LEU A 119 3.15 -4.42 0.40
N ASP A 120 4.29 -3.75 0.29
CA ASP A 120 4.78 -2.80 1.28
C ASP A 120 4.40 -1.39 0.86
N ILE A 121 3.92 -0.60 1.82
CA ILE A 121 3.58 0.82 1.61
C ILE A 121 4.31 1.64 2.67
N ILE A 122 5.23 2.50 2.23
CA ILE A 122 6.13 3.27 3.08
C ILE A 122 6.08 4.75 2.65
N ILE A 123 6.27 5.66 3.61
CA ILE A 123 6.52 7.07 3.32
C ILE A 123 7.94 7.40 3.77
N GLY A 124 8.75 7.94 2.87
CA GLY A 124 10.14 8.31 3.18
C GLY A 124 10.88 8.90 1.98
N LYS A 125 12.19 9.10 2.16
CA LYS A 125 13.08 9.60 1.10
C LYS A 125 13.73 8.43 0.37
N LEU A 126 13.96 8.59 -0.93
CA LEU A 126 14.65 7.59 -1.77
C LEU A 126 16.05 7.19 -1.26
N SER A 127 16.66 7.99 -0.38
CA SER A 127 17.95 7.70 0.26
C SER A 127 17.87 6.74 1.44
N ASP A 128 16.68 6.53 2.01
CA ASP A 128 16.50 5.79 3.27
C ASP A 128 16.19 4.31 3.03
N ASN A 129 16.58 3.79 1.85
CA ASN A 129 16.35 2.42 1.42
C ASN A 129 16.65 1.43 2.54
N ILE A 130 15.56 0.77 2.92
CA ILE A 130 15.41 -0.19 4.00
C ILE A 130 16.50 -1.27 3.89
N ILE A 131 17.31 -1.34 4.94
CA ILE A 131 18.10 -2.54 5.23
C ILE A 131 17.10 -3.66 5.46
N LYS A 132 16.91 -4.52 4.46
CA LYS A 132 16.19 -5.79 4.59
C LYS A 132 16.89 -6.59 5.70
N GLY A 133 16.20 -6.78 6.82
CA GLY A 133 16.57 -7.74 7.87
C GLY A 133 15.92 -9.09 7.62
#